data_AF-A0A814W889-F1
#
_entry.id   AF-A0A814W889-F1
#
_cell.length_a   1.000
_cell.length_b   1.000
_cell.length_c   1.000
_cell.angle_alpha   90.00
_cell.angle_beta   90.00
_cell.angle_gamma   90.00
#
_symmetry.space_group_name_H-M   'P 1'
#
loop_
_entity.id
_entity.type
_entity.pdbx_description
1 polymer ?
#
loop_
_entity_poly.entity_id
_entity_poly.type
_entity_poly.pdbx_seq_one_letter_code
_entity_poly.pdbx_strand_id
1 'polypeptide(L)'
;MALALLPIDQIETSFYNLSTKSSAAVNQELHQLFLYFDHQWITNVPMKMWSVHGYQHRTNNNCEGFHNRLNQRILKAHPNMWTFIKCIQNEENRFRHLLLQMNAGAQARKKPLPLVSFKTVSIH
;
A
#
# COMPACT_ATOMS: atom_id res chain seq x y z
N MET A 1 -3.79 -2.07 -11.10
CA MET A 1 -3.22 -2.79 -12.26
C MET A 1 -2.21 -3.80 -11.75
N ALA A 2 -2.26 -5.07 -12.20
CA ALA A 2 -1.39 -6.15 -11.70
C ALA A 2 0.05 -6.11 -12.25
N LEU A 3 0.40 -5.09 -13.02
CA LEU A 3 1.69 -4.96 -13.73
C LEU A 3 2.90 -5.00 -12.79
N ALA A 4 2.76 -4.51 -11.56
CA ALA A 4 3.84 -4.55 -10.58
C ALA A 4 4.27 -5.98 -10.19
N LEU A 5 3.45 -6.98 -10.50
CA LEU A 5 3.76 -8.39 -10.23
C LEU A 5 4.51 -9.07 -11.38
N LEU A 6 4.68 -8.40 -12.53
CA LEU A 6 5.34 -8.95 -13.70
C LEU A 6 6.86 -8.71 -13.66
N PRO A 7 7.65 -9.61 -14.27
CA PRO A 7 9.04 -9.33 -14.60
C PRO A 7 9.17 -8.00 -15.35
N ILE A 8 10.22 -7.22 -15.06
CA ILE A 8 10.38 -5.84 -15.57
C ILE A 8 10.35 -5.81 -17.10
N ASP A 9 10.95 -6.80 -17.75
CA ASP A 9 10.99 -7.00 -19.20
C ASP A 9 9.61 -7.20 -19.84
N GLN A 10 8.59 -7.58 -19.07
CA GLN A 10 7.24 -7.87 -19.56
C GLN A 10 6.23 -6.77 -19.25
N ILE A 11 6.57 -5.80 -18.39
CA ILE A 11 5.65 -4.78 -17.91
C ILE A 11 5.14 -3.91 -19.07
N GLU A 12 6.06 -3.36 -19.87
CA GLU A 12 5.76 -2.42 -20.94
C GLU A 12 4.91 -3.07 -22.04
N THR A 13 5.34 -4.24 -22.52
CA THR A 13 4.59 -5.00 -23.54
C THR A 13 3.19 -5.37 -23.03
N SER A 14 3.06 -5.80 -21.77
CA SER A 14 1.76 -6.16 -21.19
C SER A 14 0.85 -4.95 -21.02
N PHE A 15 1.41 -3.78 -20.65
CA PHE A 15 0.66 -2.54 -20.54
C PHE A 15 0.09 -2.09 -21.89
N TYR A 16 0.88 -2.07 -22.96
CA TYR A 16 0.40 -1.69 -24.29
C TYR A 16 -0.62 -2.70 -24.85
N ASN A 17 -0.44 -4.00 -24.57
CA ASN A 17 -1.43 -5.02 -24.92
C ASN A 17 -2.77 -4.82 -24.19
N LEU A 18 -2.74 -4.39 -22.92
CA LEU A 18 -3.95 -4.07 -22.16
C LEU A 18 -4.60 -2.79 -22.69
N SER A 19 -3.81 -1.75 -22.92
CA SER A 19 -4.30 -0.46 -23.41
C SER A 19 -4.97 -0.58 -24.78
N THR A 20 -4.34 -1.30 -25.72
CA THR A 20 -4.89 -1.53 -27.07
C THR A 20 -6.16 -2.37 -27.09
N LYS A 21 -6.29 -3.35 -26.19
CA LYS A 21 -7.52 -4.13 -26.01
C LYS A 21 -8.63 -3.33 -25.33
N SER A 22 -8.28 -2.29 -24.60
CA SER A 22 -9.20 -1.39 -23.89
C SER A 22 -9.61 -0.24 -24.83
N SER A 23 -10.61 -0.45 -25.68
CA SER A 23 -11.02 0.60 -26.63
C SER A 23 -11.52 1.85 -25.90
N ALA A 24 -10.99 3.02 -26.28
CA ALA A 24 -11.44 4.32 -25.77
C ALA A 24 -12.94 4.57 -26.02
N ALA A 25 -13.55 3.88 -27.00
CA ALA A 25 -14.97 3.92 -27.29
C ALA A 25 -15.84 3.27 -26.20
N VAL A 26 -15.25 2.44 -25.33
CA VAL A 26 -15.96 1.66 -24.31
C VAL A 26 -15.98 2.38 -22.96
N ASN A 27 -14.90 3.11 -22.59
CA ASN A 27 -14.83 3.83 -21.33
C ASN A 27 -13.78 4.96 -21.34
N GLN A 28 -14.24 6.22 -21.27
CA GLN A 28 -13.38 7.40 -21.27
C GLN A 28 -12.53 7.53 -20.00
N GLU A 29 -13.05 7.18 -18.82
CA GLU A 29 -12.30 7.23 -17.56
C GLU A 29 -11.14 6.23 -17.56
N LEU A 30 -11.38 5.03 -18.10
CA LEU A 30 -10.36 4.01 -18.26
C LEU A 30 -9.26 4.47 -19.23
N HIS A 31 -9.63 5.14 -20.32
CA HIS A 31 -8.65 5.73 -21.24
C HIS A 31 -7.77 6.78 -20.55
N GLN A 32 -8.37 7.68 -19.74
CA GLN A 32 -7.61 8.65 -18.96
C GLN A 32 -6.67 7.98 -17.94
N LEU A 33 -7.10 6.89 -17.32
CA LEU A 33 -6.23 6.10 -16.44
C LEU A 33 -5.03 5.52 -17.19
N PHE A 34 -5.21 5.00 -18.41
CA PHE A 34 -4.10 4.50 -19.23
C PHE A 34 -3.13 5.62 -19.62
N LEU A 35 -3.64 6.79 -20.05
CA LEU A 35 -2.78 7.94 -20.37
C LEU A 35 -1.96 8.40 -19.17
N TYR A 36 -2.60 8.51 -18.01
CA TYR A 36 -1.90 8.84 -16.76
C TYR A 36 -0.84 7.78 -16.43
N PHE A 37 -1.18 6.49 -16.55
CA PHE A 37 -0.29 5.41 -16.18
C PHE A 37 0.93 5.31 -17.11
N ASP A 38 0.73 5.50 -18.41
CA ASP A 38 1.79 5.54 -19.41
C ASP A 38 2.78 6.68 -19.11
N HIS A 39 2.24 7.88 -18.90
CA HIS A 39 3.07 9.05 -18.61
C HIS A 39 3.82 8.90 -17.28
N GLN A 40 3.14 8.52 -16.20
CA GLN A 40 3.77 8.48 -14.88
C GLN A 40 4.61 7.21 -14.67
N TRP A 41 4.03 6.03 -14.87
CA TRP A 41 4.59 4.77 -14.39
C TRP A 41 5.40 4.01 -15.44
N ILE A 42 5.15 4.24 -16.72
CA ILE A 42 5.96 3.67 -17.81
C ILE A 42 7.10 4.62 -18.20
N THR A 43 6.79 5.91 -18.39
CA THR A 43 7.76 6.89 -18.91
C THR A 43 8.61 7.55 -17.82
N ASN A 44 7.97 8.14 -16.78
CA ASN A 44 8.68 9.02 -15.84
C ASN A 44 9.28 8.30 -14.62
N VAL A 45 8.67 7.22 -14.14
CA VAL A 45 9.15 6.47 -12.98
C VAL A 45 9.80 5.16 -13.44
N PRO A 46 11.08 4.90 -13.09
CA PRO A 46 11.74 3.65 -13.45
C PRO A 46 10.99 2.42 -12.92
N MET A 47 10.69 1.46 -13.80
CA MET A 47 9.90 0.26 -13.46
C MET A 47 10.47 -0.55 -12.29
N LYS A 48 11.80 -0.57 -12.14
CA LYS A 48 12.50 -1.20 -11.00
C LYS A 48 12.15 -0.60 -9.63
N MET A 49 11.63 0.63 -9.57
CA MET A 49 11.27 1.29 -8.31
C MET A 49 9.89 0.88 -7.78
N TRP A 50 9.00 0.40 -8.65
CA TRP A 50 7.63 0.07 -8.28
C TRP A 50 7.24 -1.38 -8.58
N SER A 51 8.00 -2.10 -9.40
CA SER A 51 7.83 -3.55 -9.55
C SER A 51 8.15 -4.25 -8.23
N VAL A 52 7.22 -5.10 -7.81
CA VAL A 52 7.33 -5.96 -6.62
C VAL A 52 7.50 -7.43 -7.03
N HIS A 53 7.79 -7.69 -8.31
CA HIS A 53 8.07 -9.03 -8.81
C HIS A 53 9.25 -9.65 -8.03
N GLY A 54 9.08 -10.89 -7.57
CA GLY A 54 10.11 -11.59 -6.79
C GLY A 54 10.25 -11.18 -5.32
N TYR A 55 9.60 -10.10 -4.86
CA TYR A 55 9.64 -9.71 -3.45
C TYR A 55 8.67 -10.53 -2.60
N GLN A 56 9.07 -10.84 -1.36
CA GLN A 56 8.22 -11.52 -0.36
C GLN A 56 7.13 -10.59 0.19
N HIS A 57 7.45 -9.30 0.36
CA HIS A 57 6.51 -8.28 0.81
C HIS A 57 6.07 -7.44 -0.40
N ARG A 58 4.89 -7.77 -0.93
CA ARG A 58 4.37 -7.19 -2.19
C ARG A 58 3.35 -6.07 -1.96
N THR A 59 3.02 -5.77 -0.71
CA THR A 59 2.01 -4.78 -0.34
C THR A 59 2.62 -3.74 0.59
N ASN A 60 2.04 -2.54 0.55
CA ASN A 60 2.37 -1.41 1.43
C ASN A 60 1.74 -1.55 2.83
N ASN A 61 1.17 -2.71 3.18
CA ASN A 61 0.43 -2.94 4.44
C ASN A 61 1.20 -2.50 5.69
N ASN A 62 2.53 -2.68 5.70
CA ASN A 62 3.37 -2.25 6.83
C ASN A 62 3.39 -0.72 6.97
N CYS A 63 3.56 -0.01 5.86
CA CYS A 63 3.55 1.46 5.82
C CYS A 63 2.15 2.00 6.14
N GLU A 64 1.10 1.42 5.57
CA GLU A 64 -0.28 1.78 5.89
C GLU A 64 -0.61 1.55 7.37
N GLY A 65 -0.17 0.42 7.93
CA GLY A 65 -0.33 0.10 9.34
C GLY A 65 0.40 1.08 10.26
N PHE A 66 1.61 1.52 9.87
CA PHE A 66 2.34 2.57 10.56
C PHE A 66 1.62 3.92 10.47
N HIS A 67 1.23 4.36 9.27
CA HIS A 67 0.52 5.63 9.07
C HIS A 67 -0.81 5.68 9.83
N ASN A 68 -1.60 4.61 9.79
CA ASN A 68 -2.86 4.52 10.52
C ASN A 68 -2.64 4.65 12.03
N ARG A 69 -1.62 3.97 12.58
CA ARG A 69 -1.27 4.09 13.99
C ARG A 69 -0.82 5.51 14.35
N LEU A 70 0.02 6.12 13.52
CA LEU A 70 0.50 7.48 13.73
C LEU A 70 -0.66 8.48 13.71
N ASN A 71 -1.58 8.35 12.76
CA ASN A 71 -2.77 9.21 12.67
C ASN A 71 -3.68 9.06 13.90
N GLN A 72 -3.87 7.84 14.40
CA GLN A 72 -4.60 7.59 15.66
C GLN A 72 -3.94 8.24 16.88
N ARG A 73 -2.64 8.54 16.83
CA ARG A 73 -1.89 9.16 17.94
C ARG A 73 -1.81 10.67 17.86
N ILE A 74 -1.70 11.22 16.66
CA ILE A 74 -1.61 12.65 16.43
C ILE A 74 -2.92 13.36 16.80
N LEU A 75 -4.08 12.67 16.68
CA LEU A 75 -5.42 13.14 17.08
C LEU A 75 -5.83 14.53 16.55
N LYS A 76 -5.07 15.08 15.59
CA LYS A 76 -5.24 16.40 14.99
C LYS A 76 -4.98 16.29 13.50
N ALA A 77 -5.82 16.94 12.69
CA ALA A 77 -5.63 16.97 11.23
C ALA A 77 -4.34 17.68 10.82
N HIS A 78 -3.97 18.74 11.55
CA HIS A 78 -2.77 19.56 11.27
C HIS A 78 -1.98 19.81 12.56
N PRO A 79 -1.16 18.85 13.03
CA PRO A 79 -0.26 19.09 14.16
C PRO A 79 0.80 20.12 13.80
N ASN A 80 1.17 20.98 14.75
CA ASN A 80 2.39 21.78 14.58
C ASN A 80 3.63 20.88 14.62
N MET A 81 4.75 21.39 14.09
CA MET A 81 5.99 20.64 13.94
C MET A 81 6.47 20.00 15.25
N TRP A 82 6.38 20.71 16.38
CA TRP A 82 6.78 20.19 17.68
C TRP A 82 5.90 19.03 18.16
N THR A 83 4.59 19.13 17.92
CA THR A 83 3.63 18.06 18.25
C THR A 83 3.91 16.83 17.41
N PHE A 84 4.19 17.02 16.13
CA PHE A 84 4.53 15.94 15.21
C PHE A 84 5.82 15.22 15.62
N ILE A 85 6.89 15.97 15.92
CA ILE A 85 8.17 15.42 16.39
C ILE A 85 7.99 14.61 17.67
N LYS A 86 7.28 15.15 18.66
CA LYS A 86 6.99 14.43 19.91
C LYS A 86 6.22 13.14 19.65
N CYS A 87 5.27 13.14 18.72
CA CYS A 87 4.52 11.93 18.37
C CYS A 87 5.43 10.85 17.77
N ILE A 88 6.35 11.23 16.88
CA ILE A 88 7.33 10.29 16.29
C ILE A 88 8.25 9.72 17.37
N GLN A 89 8.79 10.56 18.26
CA GLN A 89 9.64 10.12 19.36
C GLN A 89 8.91 9.12 20.27
N ASN A 90 7.63 9.37 20.58
CA ASN A 90 6.82 8.47 21.38
C ASN A 90 6.56 7.11 20.70
N GLU A 91 6.33 7.10 19.38
CA GLU A 91 6.19 5.84 18.63
C GLU A 91 7.51 5.06 18.56
N GLU A 92 8.65 5.73 18.38
CA GLU A 92 9.97 5.09 18.42
C GLU A 92 10.23 4.43 19.78
N ASN A 93 10.03 5.18 20.87
CA ASN A 93 10.19 4.66 22.24
C ASN A 93 9.32 3.42 22.46
N ARG A 94 8.08 3.43 21.96
CA ARG A 94 7.18 2.27 22.04
C ARG A 94 7.72 1.06 21.27
N PHE A 95 8.22 1.25 20.05
CA PHE A 95 8.82 0.17 19.27
C PHE A 95 10.05 -0.40 19.97
N ARG A 96 10.90 0.46 20.53
CA ARG A 96 12.06 0.05 21.32
C ARG A 96 11.67 -0.79 22.53
N HIS A 97 10.65 -0.37 23.29
CA HIS A 97 10.12 -1.15 24.40
C HIS A 97 9.54 -2.50 23.95
N LEU A 98 8.82 -2.55 22.83
CA LEU A 98 8.30 -3.81 22.29
C LEU A 98 9.42 -4.75 21.88
N LEU A 99 10.48 -4.24 21.25
CA LEU A 99 11.64 -5.03 20.86
C LEU A 99 12.36 -5.60 22.09
N LEU A 100 12.56 -4.80 23.14
CA LEU A 100 13.13 -5.26 24.40
C LEU A 100 12.28 -6.36 25.05
N GLN A 101 10.95 -6.20 25.05
CA GLN A 101 10.03 -7.22 25.55
C GLN A 101 10.13 -8.51 24.74
N MET A 102 10.16 -8.43 23.42
CA MET A 102 10.31 -9.60 22.54
C MET A 102 11.65 -10.31 22.74
N ASN A 103 12.75 -9.56 22.88
CA ASN A 103 14.07 -10.11 23.19
C ASN A 103 14.11 -10.79 24.57
N ALA A 104 13.31 -10.30 25.52
CA ALA A 104 13.11 -10.93 26.83
C ALA A 104 12.13 -12.13 26.80
N GLY A 105 11.68 -12.57 25.61
CA GLY A 105 10.82 -13.74 25.42
C GLY A 105 9.31 -13.44 25.48
N ALA A 106 8.90 -12.17 25.58
CA ALA A 106 7.48 -11.82 25.52
C ALA A 106 6.93 -12.05 24.11
N GLN A 107 5.75 -12.68 24.01
CA GLN A 107 5.08 -12.87 22.73
C GLN A 107 4.34 -11.60 22.31
N ALA A 108 4.41 -11.27 21.02
CA ALA A 108 3.63 -10.18 20.46
C ALA A 108 2.13 -10.47 20.61
N ARG A 109 1.36 -9.52 21.19
CA ARG A 109 -0.10 -9.62 21.26
C ARG A 109 -0.67 -9.67 19.84
N LYS A 110 -1.24 -10.81 19.45
CA LYS A 110 -2.08 -10.93 18.26
C LYS A 110 -3.37 -10.15 18.51
N LYS A 111 -3.65 -9.12 17.71
CA LYS A 111 -5.01 -8.56 17.65
C LYS A 111 -5.92 -9.65 17.09
N PRO A 112 -7.08 -9.94 17.69
CA PRO A 112 -8.05 -10.84 17.08
C PRO A 112 -8.42 -10.29 15.70
N LEU A 113 -8.40 -11.15 14.68
CA LEU A 113 -8.90 -10.81 13.36
C LEU A 113 -10.37 -10.41 13.51
N PRO A 114 -10.82 -9.26 12.95
CA PRO A 114 -12.24 -8.94 12.94
C PRO A 114 -12.97 -10.07 12.23
N LEU A 115 -14.01 -10.61 12.87
CA LEU A 115 -14.89 -11.61 12.28
C LEU A 115 -15.50 -11.01 11.02
N VAL A 116 -15.04 -11.43 9.85
CA VAL A 116 -15.68 -11.08 8.57
C VAL A 116 -17.01 -11.82 8.53
N SER A 117 -18.08 -11.12 8.90
CA SER A 117 -19.46 -11.56 8.65
C SER A 117 -19.70 -11.51 7.15
N PHE A 118 -19.59 -12.66 6.48
CA PHE A 118 -20.10 -12.81 5.13
C PHE A 118 -21.63 -12.76 5.22
N LYS A 119 -22.23 -11.63 4.86
CA LYS A 119 -23.66 -11.58 4.56
C LYS A 119 -23.87 -12.40 3.29
N THR A 120 -24.37 -13.63 3.45
CA THR A 120 -24.94 -14.39 2.34
C THR A 120 -26.11 -13.59 1.77
N VAL A 121 -25.95 -13.10 0.54
CA VAL A 121 -27.06 -12.57 -0.25
C VAL A 121 -27.89 -13.78 -0.67
N SER A 122 -29.02 -14.00 -0.01
CA SER A 122 -30.05 -14.91 -0.50
C SER A 122 -30.70 -14.27 -1.73
N ILE A 123 -30.47 -14.87 -2.88
CA ILE A 123 -31.18 -14.59 -4.12
C ILE A 123 -32.53 -15.31 -4.02
N HIS A 124 -33.62 -14.56 -4.17
CA HIS A 124 -34.95 -15.08 -4.49
C HIS A 124 -35.34 -14.49 -5.83
#